data_AF-A0A0C5G8U5-F1
#
_entry.id   AF-A0A0C5G8U5-F1
#
_cell.length_a   1.000
_cell.length_b   1.000
_cell.length_c   1.000
_cell.angle_alpha   90.00
_cell.angle_beta   90.00
_cell.angle_gamma   90.00
#
_symmetry.space_group_name_H-M   'P 1'
#
loop_
_entity.id
_entity.type
_entity.pdbx_description
1 polymer ?
#
loop_
_entity_poly.entity_id
_entity_poly.type
_entity_poly.pdbx_seq_one_letter_code
_entity_poly.pdbx_strand_id
1 'polypeptide(L)' 'MGLFKKTAEEKAAIAAMKKADAALHANQRREEAAGIREETPEYLRLNAAANEAAAKVPFWHGGTRRGR' A
#
# COMPACT_ATOMS: atom_id res chain seq x y z
N MET A 1 -31.49 1.53 -5.67
CA MET A 1 -30.62 2.01 -4.57
C MET A 1 -29.80 0.83 -4.03
N GLY A 2 -28.56 0.61 -4.51
CA GLY A 2 -27.43 0.56 -3.57
C GLY A 2 -26.30 -0.41 -3.96
N LEU A 3 -25.95 -0.53 -5.25
CA LEU A 3 -24.92 -1.47 -5.76
C LEU A 3 -23.46 -1.00 -5.54
N PHE A 4 -23.23 0.05 -4.75
CA PHE A 4 -21.92 0.71 -4.59
C PHE A 4 -21.47 0.87 -3.14
N LYS A 5 -22.05 0.14 -2.19
CA LYS A 5 -21.55 0.16 -0.81
C LYS A 5 -20.47 -0.90 -0.65
N LYS A 6 -19.21 -0.45 -0.60
CA LYS A 6 -18.07 -1.27 -0.18
C LYS A 6 -18.42 -2.05 1.07
N THR A 7 -18.17 -3.36 1.07
CA THR A 7 -18.37 -4.20 2.25
C THR A 7 -17.45 -3.73 3.38
N ALA A 8 -17.78 -4.11 4.62
CA ALA A 8 -16.91 -3.79 5.76
C ALA A 8 -15.50 -4.35 5.57
N GLU A 9 -15.40 -5.53 4.93
CA GLU A 9 -14.14 -6.18 4.59
C GLU A 9 -13.35 -5.40 3.53
N GLU A 10 -13.99 -4.90 2.47
CA GLU A 10 -13.34 -4.05 1.47
C GLU A 10 -12.84 -2.74 2.08
N LYS A 11 -13.61 -2.13 2.99
CA LYS A 11 -13.16 -0.93 3.71
C LYS A 11 -11.93 -1.22 4.58
N ALA A 12 -11.92 -2.36 5.28
CA ALA A 12 -10.78 -2.77 6.08
C ALA A 12 -9.54 -3.05 5.21
N ALA A 13 -9.71 -3.72 4.06
CA ALA A 13 -8.64 -3.99 3.11
C ALA A 13 -8.05 -2.69 2.52
N ILE A 14 -8.90 -1.73 2.14
CA ILE A 14 -8.46 -0.42 1.64
C ILE A 14 -7.75 0.38 2.74
N ALA A 15 -8.24 0.34 3.98
CA ALA A 15 -7.59 1.00 5.11
C ALA A 15 -6.21 0.39 5.38
N ALA A 16 -6.09 -0.94 5.30
CA ALA A 16 -4.82 -1.64 5.43
C ALA A 16 -3.84 -1.27 4.31
N MET A 17 -4.30 -1.23 3.05
CA MET A 17 -3.51 -0.78 1.91
C MET A 17 -2.99 0.65 2.11
N LYS A 18 -3.88 1.60 2.43
CA LYS A 18 -3.50 2.99 2.68
C LYS A 18 -2.50 3.15 3.83
N LYS A 19 -2.63 2.34 4.88
CA LYS A 19 -1.71 2.35 6.01
C LYS A 19 -0.33 1.83 5.61
N ALA A 20 -0.28 0.78 4.78
CA ALA A 20 0.97 0.24 4.24
C ALA A 20 1.65 1.24 3.29
N ASP A 21 0.90 1.88 2.38
CA ASP A 21 1.41 2.94 1.51
C ASP A 21 1.94 4.14 2.32
N ALA A 22 1.22 4.56 3.35
CA ALA A 22 1.66 5.66 4.22
C ALA A 22 2.98 5.32 4.93
N ALA A 23 3.16 4.07 5.37
CA ALA A 23 4.40 3.61 5.97
C ALA A 23 5.55 3.58 4.95
N LEU A 24 5.30 3.11 3.73
CA LEU A 24 6.27 3.12 2.63
C LEU A 24 6.72 4.55 2.31
N HIS A 25 5.78 5.48 2.13
CA HIS A 25 6.09 6.89 1.87
C HIS A 25 6.78 7.58 3.05
N ALA A 26 6.46 7.21 4.29
CA ALA A 26 7.18 7.72 5.46
C ALA A 26 8.63 7.23 5.49
N ASN A 27 8.88 5.97 5.14
CA ASN A 27 10.23 5.45 5.04
C ASN A 27 10.99 6.10 3.89
N GLN A 28 10.40 6.17 2.71
CA GLN A 28 11.00 6.84 1.55
C GLN A 28 11.39 8.29 1.85
N ARG A 29 10.55 9.04 2.56
CA ARG A 29 10.90 10.41 3.00
C ARG A 29 12.05 10.45 4.01
N ARG A 30 12.18 9.44 4.87
CA ARG A 30 13.31 9.33 5.81
C ARG A 30 14.59 8.97 5.07
N GLU A 31 14.53 8.04 4.13
CA GLU A 31 15.63 7.65 3.26
C GLU A 31 16.11 8.85 2.43
N GLU A 32 15.17 9.57 1.81
CA GLU A 32 15.47 10.78 1.05
C GLU A 32 16.10 11.88 1.92
N ALA A 33 15.56 12.10 3.13
CA ALA A 33 16.14 13.05 4.09
C ALA A 33 17.54 12.63 4.58
N ALA A 34 17.82 11.33 4.63
CA ALA A 34 19.13 10.78 4.94
C ALA A 34 20.06 10.72 3.71
N GLY A 35 19.58 11.13 2.52
CA GLY A 35 20.34 11.07 1.26
C GLY A 35 20.48 9.65 0.68
N ILE A 36 19.74 8.68 1.23
CA ILE A 36 19.71 7.29 0.76
C ILE A 36 18.80 7.22 -0.46
N ARG A 37 19.38 6.86 -1.61
CA ARG A 37 18.66 6.67 -2.89
C ARG A 37 18.58 5.22 -3.35
N GLU A 38 19.23 4.31 -2.63
CA GLU A 38 19.18 2.88 -2.93
C GLU A 38 17.96 2.22 -2.29
N GLU A 39 17.45 1.16 -2.92
CA GLU A 39 16.37 0.35 -2.38
C GLU A 39 16.83 -0.32 -1.08
N THR A 40 16.36 0.20 0.05
CA THR A 40 16.70 -0.40 1.33
C THR A 40 15.92 -1.70 1.52
N PRO A 41 16.45 -2.64 2.35
CA PRO A 41 15.69 -3.82 2.77
C PRO A 41 14.35 -3.47 3.42
N GLU A 42 14.26 -2.28 4.02
CA GLU A 42 13.10 -1.78 4.73
C GLU A 42 12.04 -1.24 3.76
N TYR A 43 12.46 -0.56 2.69
CA TYR A 43 11.63 -0.23 1.53
C TYR A 43 11.06 -1.49 0.88
N LEU A 44 11.88 -2.51 0.63
CA LEU A 44 11.43 -3.77 0.03
C LEU A 44 10.38 -4.50 0.89
N ARG A 45 10.57 -4.54 2.22
CA ARG A 45 9.59 -5.12 3.15
C ARG A 45 8.27 -4.36 3.15
N LEU A 46 8.31 -3.02 3.19
CA LEU A 46 7.11 -2.19 3.18
C LEU A 46 6.38 -2.27 1.84
N ASN A 47 7.12 -2.34 0.73
CA ASN A 47 6.55 -2.51 -0.61
C ASN A 47 5.88 -3.89 -0.77
N ALA A 48 6.48 -4.96 -0.23
CA ALA A 48 5.84 -6.27 -0.19
C ALA A 48 4.54 -6.25 0.62
N ALA A 49 4.53 -5.62 1.80
CA ALA A 49 3.33 -5.48 2.62
C ALA A 49 2.23 -4.65 1.94
N ALA A 50 2.59 -3.57 1.25
CA ALA A 50 1.67 -2.77 0.45
C ALA A 50 1.08 -3.59 -0.72
N ASN A 51 1.90 -4.40 -1.39
CA ASN A 51 1.47 -5.27 -2.47
C ASN A 51 0.56 -6.42 -2.01
N GLU A 52 0.82 -7.02 -0.84
CA GLU A 52 -0.08 -8.01 -0.24
C GLU A 52 -1.43 -7.40 0.17
N ALA A 53 -1.40 -6.19 0.73
CA ALA A 53 -2.63 -5.46 1.07
C ALA A 53 -3.42 -5.08 -0.19
N ALA A 54 -2.74 -4.60 -1.24
CA ALA A 54 -3.35 -4.28 -2.52
C ALA A 54 -3.92 -5.52 -3.22
N ALA A 55 -3.30 -6.70 -3.09
CA ALA A 55 -3.82 -7.95 -3.65
C ALA A 55 -5.15 -8.39 -3.01
N LYS A 56 -5.44 -7.94 -1.77
CA LYS A 56 -6.72 -8.19 -1.08
C LYS A 56 -7.80 -7.17 -1.46
N VAL A 57 -7.44 -6.09 -2.14
CA VAL A 57 -8.38 -5.06 -2.60
C VAL A 57 -8.77 -5.38 -4.04
N PRO A 58 -10.07 -5.34 -4.39
CA PRO A 58 -10.48 -5.50 -5.79
C PRO A 58 -9.86 -4.43 -6.70
N PHE A 59 -9.52 -4.81 -7.93
CA PHE A 59 -8.97 -3.90 -8.94
C PHE A 59 -9.84 -2.63 -9.13
N TRP A 60 -11.17 -2.79 -9.13
CA TRP A 60 -12.16 -1.70 -9.18
C TRP A 60 -12.08 -0.69 -8.02
N HIS A 61 -11.34 -1.01 -6.97
CA HIS A 61 -11.13 -0.16 -5.80
C HIS A 61 -9.68 0.30 -5.63
N GLY A 62 -8.85 0.12 -6.66
CA GLY A 62 -7.46 0.56 -6.66
C GLY A 62 -6.48 -0.49 -6.13
N GLY A 63 -6.89 -1.75 -5.99
CA GLY A 63 -6.00 -2.87 -5.71
C GLY A 63 -5.17 -3.27 -6.93
N THR A 64 -4.33 -2.37 -7.41
CA THR A 64 -3.32 -2.68 -8.42
C THR A 64 -2.02 -3.02 -7.70
N ARG A 65 -1.64 -4.30 -7.76
CA ARG A 65 -0.29 -4.74 -7.39
C ARG A 65 0.70 -3.92 -8.22
N ARG A 66 1.54 -3.12 -7.56
CA ARG A 66 2.62 -2.39 -8.25
C ARG A 66 3.67 -3.42 -8.65
N GLY A 67 3.79 -3.63 -9.97
CA GLY A 67 4.86 -4.44 -10.54
C GLY A 67 6.23 -3.92 -10.11
N ARG A 68 7.16 -4.85 -9.94
CA ARG A 68 8.54 -4.64 -9.51
C ARG A 68 9.23 -3.55 -10.33
#